data_AF-A8PAZ5-F1
#
_entry.id   AF-A8PAZ5-F1
#
_cell.length_a   1.000
_cell.length_b   1.000
_cell.length_c   1.000
_cell.angle_alpha   90.00
_cell.angle_beta   90.00
_cell.angle_gamma   90.00
#
_symmetry.space_group_name_H-M   'P 1'
#
loop_
_entity.id
_entity.type
_entity.pdbx_description
1 polymer ?
#
loop_
_entity_poly.entity_id
_entity_poly.type
_entity_poly.pdbx_seq_one_letter_code
_entity_poly.pdbx_strand_id
1 'polypeptide(L)'
;MTSTNQSSVKASANAPTLSKYGQQRLVDGEKMYHVQKHMGDAYHPERNPKDFTYGSSLYGSTPLRHALSHVFNKYFSPHIPVMPDHLILGSGLLSVISQLARALIDPPRLGAGGEVLGGGGGGEVLEAAGGALMLVTPYYHGFDLSLSTQFGIPVVGVDVPLSSMFTPSEVSVYLTKAFLREKERGVKVQAVLLCNPHNPLGRCYPKEVVEAYLAFCEKWNLHLVSDEIYALSRFESGDVGEPEGFRSILSFDLSSITVPSAMCSTGDSPSPDSDLNSNSNSNLNDDPPNTNADADTKPTTIAINPNRVHMIYGMSKDFNCNGFRAGVLFSYNKDLLKSMLATSLFMLVSAPAARLWEVLLDDRPGSAPSSGSSGSTSTITSTSASTSNPNSTTNCTPKSSSNLDSSFTHSNSKHSNMNSENDTATPKSTLEWFIDRNTHLLQRAYEHVASWLKFHRVPYIPSNAGHFVMVDFGRVVFTREGLKGNRKLAGALGVDAYGLVGGKEKGSDDGKDHGGDGSKVRRPLFNPRPVLYDFSFK
;
A
#
# COMPACT_ATOMS: atom_id res chain seq x y z
N MET A 1 -16.52 -37.12 -35.46
CA MET A 1 -15.63 -38.28 -35.32
C MET A 1 -14.21 -37.78 -35.06
N THR A 2 -13.80 -37.74 -33.80
CA THR A 2 -12.40 -37.92 -33.35
C THR A 2 -12.50 -38.10 -31.84
N SER A 3 -12.68 -39.36 -31.44
CA SER A 3 -12.54 -39.80 -30.05
C SER A 3 -11.07 -39.66 -29.66
N THR A 4 -10.75 -38.70 -28.78
CA THR A 4 -9.46 -38.70 -28.09
C THR A 4 -9.44 -39.88 -27.13
N ASN A 5 -8.73 -40.93 -27.54
CA ASN A 5 -8.30 -42.02 -26.68
C ASN A 5 -7.67 -41.44 -25.41
N GLN A 6 -8.31 -41.68 -24.26
CA GLN A 6 -7.59 -41.82 -23.00
C GLN A 6 -6.75 -43.10 -23.09
N SER A 7 -5.60 -43.01 -23.78
CA SER A 7 -4.55 -43.99 -23.59
C SER A 7 -3.97 -43.72 -22.21
N SER A 8 -4.35 -44.53 -21.24
CA SER A 8 -3.60 -44.69 -20.01
C SER A 8 -2.18 -45.10 -20.41
N VAL A 9 -1.24 -44.15 -20.28
CA VAL A 9 0.18 -44.46 -20.36
C VAL A 9 0.43 -45.39 -19.18
N LYS A 10 0.50 -46.70 -19.46
CA LYS A 10 1.06 -47.67 -18.52
C LYS A 10 2.47 -47.19 -18.23
N ALA A 11 2.68 -46.66 -17.03
CA ALA A 11 4.00 -46.30 -16.55
C ALA A 11 4.92 -47.51 -16.73
N SER A 12 5.93 -47.37 -17.59
CA SER A 12 7.00 -48.34 -17.74
C SER A 12 7.60 -48.59 -16.35
N ALA A 13 7.69 -49.85 -15.93
CA ALA A 13 8.31 -50.26 -14.67
C ALA A 13 9.81 -49.86 -14.57
N ASN A 14 10.37 -49.27 -15.62
CA ASN A 14 11.75 -48.78 -15.71
C ASN A 14 11.84 -47.26 -15.90
N ALA A 15 10.78 -46.49 -15.62
CA ALA A 15 10.90 -45.03 -15.60
C ALA A 15 11.87 -44.61 -14.47
N PRO A 16 12.93 -43.83 -14.74
CA PRO A 16 13.84 -43.40 -13.70
C PRO A 16 13.09 -42.60 -12.65
N THR A 17 13.22 -42.99 -11.37
CA THR A 17 12.62 -42.25 -10.26
C THR A 17 13.22 -40.85 -10.22
N LEU A 18 12.38 -39.85 -10.44
CA LEU A 18 12.81 -38.46 -10.37
C LEU A 18 13.31 -38.12 -8.97
N SER A 19 14.38 -37.34 -8.89
CA SER A 19 14.79 -36.71 -7.63
C SER A 19 13.68 -35.81 -7.10
N LYS A 20 13.73 -35.45 -5.81
CA LYS A 20 12.80 -34.45 -5.22
C LYS A 20 12.75 -33.15 -6.05
N TYR A 21 13.90 -32.72 -6.57
CA TYR A 21 13.98 -31.57 -7.47
C TYR A 21 13.24 -31.81 -8.80
N GLY A 22 13.43 -32.98 -9.42
CA GLY A 22 12.74 -33.36 -10.65
C GLY A 22 11.21 -33.44 -10.47
N GLN A 23 10.75 -34.01 -9.36
CA GLN A 23 9.32 -34.05 -9.00
C GLN A 23 8.75 -32.63 -8.84
N GLN A 24 9.45 -31.75 -8.13
CA GLN A 24 9.03 -30.35 -8.00
C GLN A 24 8.93 -29.63 -9.35
N ARG A 25 9.90 -29.85 -10.26
CA ARG A 25 9.88 -29.24 -11.60
C ARG A 25 8.71 -29.70 -12.45
N LEU A 26 8.27 -30.96 -12.31
CA LEU A 26 7.05 -31.42 -12.97
C LEU A 26 5.81 -30.68 -12.46
N VAL A 27 5.65 -30.55 -11.13
CA VAL A 27 4.54 -29.79 -10.52
C VAL A 27 4.55 -28.34 -11.02
N ASP A 28 5.72 -27.69 -11.04
CA ASP A 28 5.86 -26.33 -11.55
C ASP A 28 5.43 -26.24 -13.03
N GLY A 29 5.84 -27.22 -13.85
CA GLY A 29 5.47 -27.31 -15.26
C GLY A 29 3.96 -27.50 -15.49
N GLU A 30 3.31 -28.34 -14.69
CA GLU A 30 1.86 -28.56 -14.73
C GLU A 30 1.08 -27.28 -14.39
N LYS A 31 1.52 -26.54 -13.36
CA LYS A 31 0.93 -25.25 -12.98
C LYS A 31 1.10 -24.22 -14.10
N MET A 32 2.27 -24.15 -14.72
CA MET A 32 2.48 -23.22 -15.82
C MET A 32 1.74 -23.59 -17.10
N TYR A 33 1.65 -24.88 -17.42
CA TYR A 33 0.85 -25.36 -18.55
C TYR A 33 -0.63 -25.04 -18.35
N HIS A 34 -1.13 -25.18 -17.12
CA HIS A 34 -2.49 -24.76 -16.77
C HIS A 34 -2.71 -23.28 -17.08
N VAL A 35 -1.83 -22.38 -16.61
CA VAL A 35 -1.93 -20.94 -16.90
C VAL A 35 -1.91 -20.67 -18.41
N GLN A 36 -0.97 -21.28 -19.15
CA GLN A 36 -0.84 -21.08 -20.59
C GLN A 36 -2.11 -21.51 -21.33
N LYS A 37 -2.66 -22.67 -21.01
CA LYS A 37 -3.88 -23.19 -21.63
C LYS A 37 -5.07 -22.28 -21.35
N HIS A 38 -5.27 -21.88 -20.09
CA HIS A 38 -6.40 -21.05 -19.69
C HIS A 38 -6.28 -19.64 -20.25
N MET A 39 -5.06 -19.10 -20.39
CA MET A 39 -4.83 -17.82 -21.06
C MET A 39 -5.21 -17.88 -22.55
N GLY A 40 -4.86 -18.97 -23.25
CA GLY A 40 -5.26 -19.18 -24.64
C GLY A 40 -6.79 -19.26 -24.81
N ASP A 41 -7.48 -19.83 -23.82
CA ASP A 41 -8.94 -19.89 -23.80
C ASP A 41 -9.58 -18.53 -23.44
N ALA A 42 -8.96 -17.79 -22.52
CA ALA A 42 -9.46 -16.51 -22.01
C ALA A 42 -9.23 -15.34 -22.98
N TYR A 43 -8.08 -15.29 -23.66
CA TYR A 43 -7.75 -14.23 -24.62
C TYR A 43 -7.81 -14.77 -26.06
N HIS A 44 -9.03 -14.93 -26.57
CA HIS A 44 -9.30 -15.53 -27.88
C HIS A 44 -10.31 -14.69 -28.67
N PRO A 45 -10.03 -14.31 -29.93
CA PRO A 45 -10.86 -13.37 -30.68
C PRO A 45 -12.29 -13.87 -30.90
N GLU A 46 -12.47 -15.18 -31.11
CA GLU A 46 -13.81 -15.76 -31.34
C GLU A 46 -14.61 -15.95 -30.03
N ARG A 47 -13.93 -16.18 -28.89
CA ARG A 47 -14.60 -16.49 -27.62
C ARG A 47 -14.84 -15.24 -26.78
N ASN A 48 -13.89 -14.30 -26.82
CA ASN A 48 -13.91 -13.06 -26.07
C ASN A 48 -13.54 -11.86 -26.96
N PRO A 49 -14.32 -11.56 -28.02
CA PRO A 49 -14.01 -10.47 -28.95
C PRO A 49 -13.92 -9.09 -28.29
N LYS A 50 -14.60 -8.88 -27.15
CA LYS A 50 -14.55 -7.63 -26.38
C LYS A 50 -13.14 -7.31 -25.86
N ASP A 51 -12.30 -8.31 -25.61
CA ASP A 51 -10.92 -8.10 -25.16
C ASP A 51 -10.04 -7.48 -26.26
N PHE A 52 -10.49 -7.50 -27.52
CA PHE A 52 -9.83 -6.85 -28.65
C PHE A 52 -10.40 -5.45 -28.94
N THR A 53 -11.10 -4.86 -27.96
CA THR A 53 -11.65 -3.50 -27.99
C THR A 53 -11.10 -2.65 -26.83
N TYR A 54 -11.73 -1.52 -26.50
CA TYR A 54 -11.31 -0.64 -25.39
C TYR A 54 -11.55 -1.22 -23.97
N GLY A 55 -11.89 -2.50 -23.86
CA GLY A 55 -12.13 -3.18 -22.60
C GLY A 55 -13.57 -3.05 -22.11
N SER A 56 -13.82 -3.47 -20.86
CA SER A 56 -15.17 -3.65 -20.31
C SER A 56 -15.64 -2.50 -19.41
N SER A 57 -14.75 -1.62 -18.95
CA SER A 57 -15.09 -0.50 -18.05
C SER A 57 -13.94 0.50 -17.94
N LEU A 58 -14.27 1.77 -17.71
CA LEU A 58 -13.31 2.84 -17.38
C LEU A 58 -12.69 2.68 -15.98
N TYR A 59 -13.28 1.85 -15.12
CA TYR A 59 -12.65 1.42 -13.87
C TYR A 59 -11.55 0.35 -14.10
N GLY A 60 -11.38 -0.08 -15.34
CA GLY A 60 -10.56 -1.23 -15.75
C GLY A 60 -11.38 -2.51 -15.91
N SER A 61 -10.72 -3.56 -16.40
CA SER A 61 -11.36 -4.84 -16.73
C SER A 61 -12.23 -5.37 -15.57
N THR A 62 -13.53 -5.53 -15.82
CA THR A 62 -14.48 -6.05 -14.83
C THR A 62 -14.07 -7.43 -14.31
N PRO A 63 -13.75 -8.43 -15.17
CA PRO A 63 -13.24 -9.72 -14.69
C PRO A 63 -12.01 -9.60 -13.77
N LEU A 64 -11.05 -8.72 -14.11
CA LEU A 64 -9.88 -8.51 -13.27
C LEU A 64 -10.22 -7.86 -11.92
N ARG A 65 -11.16 -6.90 -11.88
CA ARG A 65 -11.65 -6.33 -10.61
C ARG A 65 -12.31 -7.40 -9.73
N HIS A 66 -13.06 -8.33 -10.33
CA HIS A 66 -13.61 -9.48 -9.60
C HIS A 66 -12.52 -10.39 -9.04
N ALA A 67 -11.53 -10.78 -9.85
CA ALA A 67 -10.41 -11.61 -9.40
C ALA A 67 -9.65 -10.94 -8.23
N LEU A 68 -9.36 -9.63 -8.34
CA LEU A 68 -8.70 -8.87 -7.27
C LEU A 68 -9.53 -8.75 -6.01
N SER A 69 -10.84 -8.53 -6.13
CA SER A 69 -11.73 -8.52 -4.96
C SER A 69 -11.66 -9.85 -4.21
N HIS A 70 -11.57 -10.98 -4.92
CA HIS A 70 -11.40 -12.29 -4.30
C HIS A 70 -10.04 -12.40 -3.61
N VAL A 71 -8.95 -11.99 -4.27
CA VAL A 71 -7.59 -11.97 -3.67
C VAL A 71 -7.58 -11.16 -2.37
N PHE A 72 -8.15 -9.95 -2.38
CA PHE A 72 -8.18 -9.12 -1.17
C PHE A 72 -9.02 -9.76 -0.06
N ASN A 73 -10.21 -10.26 -0.37
CA ASN A 73 -11.06 -10.92 0.63
C ASN A 73 -10.40 -12.18 1.23
N LYS A 74 -9.57 -12.89 0.47
CA LYS A 74 -8.90 -14.11 0.94
C LYS A 74 -7.60 -13.85 1.69
N TYR A 75 -6.74 -12.97 1.18
CA TYR A 75 -5.37 -12.82 1.68
C TYR A 75 -5.14 -11.57 2.54
N PHE A 76 -6.01 -10.57 2.47
CA PHE A 76 -5.85 -9.29 3.18
C PHE A 76 -6.73 -9.19 4.43
N SER A 77 -7.59 -10.20 4.66
CA SER A 77 -8.49 -10.29 5.82
C SER A 77 -9.27 -9.00 6.08
N PRO A 78 -9.97 -8.44 5.08
CA PRO A 78 -10.60 -7.14 5.22
C PRO A 78 -11.74 -7.20 6.23
N HIS A 79 -11.89 -6.15 7.05
CA HIS A 79 -12.96 -6.04 8.04
C HIS A 79 -14.34 -5.97 7.38
N ILE A 80 -14.42 -5.23 6.26
CA ILE A 80 -15.59 -5.19 5.38
C ILE A 80 -15.18 -5.80 4.04
N PRO A 81 -15.96 -6.75 3.48
CA PRO A 81 -15.63 -7.38 2.21
C PRO A 81 -15.38 -6.36 1.09
N VAL A 82 -14.28 -6.57 0.37
CA VAL A 82 -13.91 -5.76 -0.79
C VAL A 82 -14.80 -6.15 -1.97
N MET A 83 -15.51 -5.18 -2.52
CA MET A 83 -16.33 -5.34 -3.72
C MET A 83 -15.58 -4.81 -4.95
N PRO A 84 -15.83 -5.34 -6.17
CA PRO A 84 -15.24 -4.82 -7.40
C PRO A 84 -15.44 -3.31 -7.61
N ASP A 85 -16.54 -2.75 -7.10
CA ASP A 85 -16.88 -1.33 -7.22
C ASP A 85 -16.09 -0.42 -6.27
N HIS A 86 -15.35 -1.00 -5.33
CA HIS A 86 -14.36 -0.27 -4.52
C HIS A 86 -13.04 -0.07 -5.28
N LEU A 87 -12.87 -0.69 -6.46
CA LEU A 87 -11.59 -0.82 -7.15
C LEU A 87 -11.54 -0.02 -8.46
N ILE A 88 -10.43 0.69 -8.67
CA ILE A 88 -10.04 1.22 -9.98
C ILE A 88 -8.62 0.76 -10.35
N LEU A 89 -8.47 0.30 -11.58
CA LEU A 89 -7.23 -0.27 -12.10
C LEU A 89 -6.43 0.75 -12.91
N GLY A 90 -5.11 0.66 -12.82
CA GLY A 90 -4.17 1.43 -13.63
C GLY A 90 -3.00 0.58 -14.14
N SER A 91 -2.27 1.10 -15.12
CA SER A 91 -1.10 0.51 -15.78
C SER A 91 0.12 0.50 -14.84
N GLY A 92 -0.01 -0.31 -13.80
CA GLY A 92 0.86 -0.39 -12.64
C GLY A 92 0.74 0.78 -11.66
N LEU A 93 1.37 0.60 -10.50
CA LEU A 93 1.08 1.40 -9.31
C LEU A 93 1.44 2.88 -9.42
N LEU A 94 2.53 3.22 -10.13
CA LEU A 94 2.95 4.61 -10.34
C LEU A 94 1.89 5.44 -11.08
N SER A 95 1.16 4.84 -12.03
CA SER A 95 0.06 5.55 -12.71
C SER A 95 -1.12 5.81 -11.77
N VAL A 96 -1.44 4.83 -10.92
CA VAL A 96 -2.52 4.91 -9.94
C VAL A 96 -2.24 5.97 -8.88
N ILE A 97 -1.06 5.92 -8.25
CA ILE A 97 -0.68 6.88 -7.20
C ILE A 97 -0.59 8.31 -7.74
N SER A 98 -0.11 8.48 -8.98
CA SER A 98 -0.03 9.81 -9.61
C SER A 98 -1.41 10.44 -9.78
N GLN A 99 -2.38 9.68 -10.31
CA GLN A 99 -3.74 10.18 -10.47
C GLN A 99 -4.46 10.33 -9.14
N LEU A 100 -4.21 9.43 -8.18
CA LEU A 100 -4.73 9.53 -6.82
C LEU A 100 -4.25 10.82 -6.15
N ALA A 101 -2.96 11.10 -6.22
CA ALA A 101 -2.38 12.32 -5.66
C ALA A 101 -3.02 13.56 -6.30
N ARG A 102 -3.16 13.59 -7.63
CA ARG A 102 -3.84 14.68 -8.35
C ARG A 102 -5.33 14.84 -7.95
N ALA A 103 -5.99 13.75 -7.55
CA ALA A 103 -7.39 13.78 -7.14
C ALA A 103 -7.57 14.19 -5.67
N LEU A 104 -6.58 13.94 -4.81
CA LEU A 104 -6.62 14.22 -3.37
C LEU A 104 -5.98 15.56 -2.99
N ILE A 105 -5.01 16.01 -3.76
CA ILE A 105 -4.11 17.11 -3.40
C ILE A 105 -4.36 18.28 -4.33
N ASP A 106 -4.54 19.45 -3.73
CA ASP A 106 -4.80 20.68 -4.44
C ASP A 106 -3.64 20.95 -5.40
N PRO A 107 -3.92 21.26 -6.68
CA PRO A 107 -2.87 21.53 -7.64
C PRO A 107 -2.09 22.80 -7.27
N PRO A 108 -0.85 22.95 -7.77
CA PRO A 108 -0.10 24.19 -7.66
C PRO A 108 -0.90 25.39 -8.19
N ARG A 109 -0.76 26.55 -7.54
CA ARG A 109 -1.35 27.81 -8.01
C ARG A 109 -0.54 28.30 -9.21
N LEU A 110 -1.16 28.30 -10.39
CA LEU A 110 -0.59 28.87 -11.61
C LEU A 110 -0.77 30.39 -11.60
N GLY A 111 0.24 31.12 -12.06
CA GLY A 111 0.13 32.55 -12.35
C GLY A 111 -0.77 32.80 -13.57
N ALA A 112 -1.18 34.06 -13.78
CA ALA A 112 -2.07 34.45 -14.89
C ALA A 112 -1.53 34.11 -16.30
N GLY A 113 -0.22 33.85 -16.43
CA GLY A 113 0.45 33.40 -17.67
C GLY A 113 0.62 31.88 -17.81
N GLY A 114 0.08 31.07 -16.90
CA GLY A 114 0.24 29.60 -16.91
C GLY A 114 1.59 29.10 -16.38
N GLU A 115 2.40 29.99 -15.81
CA GLU A 115 3.65 29.64 -15.13
C GLU A 115 3.39 29.11 -13.72
N VAL A 116 4.16 28.09 -13.31
CA VAL A 116 4.19 27.64 -11.91
C VAL A 116 4.88 28.75 -11.11
N LEU A 117 4.13 29.42 -10.25
CA LEU A 117 4.71 30.39 -9.34
C LEU A 117 5.68 29.65 -8.39
N GLY A 118 6.91 30.13 -8.23
CA GLY A 118 7.84 29.63 -7.18
C GLY A 118 9.02 28.74 -7.60
N GLY A 119 9.46 28.70 -8.86
CA GLY A 119 10.63 27.91 -9.29
C GLY A 119 12.01 28.34 -8.75
N GLY A 120 12.10 29.32 -7.83
CA GLY A 120 13.36 29.93 -7.39
C GLY A 120 13.58 29.93 -5.89
N GLY A 121 14.33 28.95 -5.37
CA GLY A 121 15.36 29.12 -4.33
C GLY A 121 15.06 29.71 -2.94
N GLY A 122 13.87 30.17 -2.57
CA GLY A 122 13.66 30.75 -1.24
C GLY A 122 12.20 30.92 -0.80
N GLY A 123 11.92 30.60 0.47
CA GLY A 123 10.83 31.09 1.33
C GLY A 123 9.38 31.09 0.80
N GLU A 124 9.11 31.88 -0.24
CA GLU A 124 7.79 32.17 -0.83
C GLU A 124 7.22 31.02 -1.70
N VAL A 125 8.01 29.95 -1.93
CA VAL A 125 7.69 28.82 -2.84
C VAL A 125 6.53 27.93 -2.36
N LEU A 126 6.26 27.88 -1.06
CA LEU A 126 5.41 26.82 -0.50
C LEU A 126 3.89 27.08 -0.58
N GLU A 127 3.45 28.34 -0.55
CA GLU A 127 2.03 28.68 -0.80
C GLU A 127 1.63 28.52 -2.28
N ALA A 128 2.60 28.65 -3.19
CA ALA A 128 2.37 28.50 -4.62
C ALA A 128 2.28 27.03 -5.07
N ALA A 129 2.79 26.09 -4.28
CA ALA A 129 2.87 24.66 -4.64
C ALA A 129 1.54 23.90 -4.53
N GLY A 130 0.48 24.53 -4.03
CA GLY A 130 -0.78 23.83 -3.76
C GLY A 130 -0.67 22.97 -2.50
N GLY A 131 -1.22 21.76 -2.55
CA GLY A 131 -1.14 20.80 -1.45
C GLY A 131 0.10 19.92 -1.49
N ALA A 132 0.37 19.19 -0.40
CA ALA A 132 1.51 18.29 -0.27
C ALA A 132 1.15 16.90 0.26
N LEU A 133 1.99 15.92 -0.05
CA LEU A 133 1.94 14.56 0.49
C LEU A 133 3.12 14.34 1.45
N MET A 134 2.86 13.72 2.60
CA MET A 134 3.88 13.43 3.62
C MET A 134 4.15 11.93 3.75
N LEU A 135 5.41 11.55 3.99
CA LEU A 135 5.79 10.16 4.28
C LEU A 135 7.12 10.09 5.05
N VAL A 136 7.35 9.00 5.77
CA VAL A 136 8.58 8.80 6.54
C VAL A 136 9.76 8.39 5.66
N THR A 137 10.96 8.85 6.02
CA THR A 137 12.22 8.44 5.38
C THR A 137 12.90 7.35 6.21
N PRO A 138 13.65 6.42 5.57
CA PRO A 138 13.91 6.35 4.14
C PRO A 138 12.71 5.84 3.33
N TYR A 139 12.52 6.33 2.11
CA TYR A 139 11.46 5.87 1.21
C TYR A 139 11.97 5.72 -0.24
N TYR A 140 11.13 5.09 -1.07
CA TYR A 140 11.35 4.90 -2.50
C TYR A 140 11.33 6.23 -3.29
N HIS A 141 12.47 6.64 -3.85
CA HIS A 141 12.63 7.90 -4.60
C HIS A 141 11.76 8.01 -5.85
N GLY A 142 11.21 6.91 -6.36
CA GLY A 142 10.23 7.00 -7.46
C GLY A 142 8.99 7.82 -7.08
N PHE A 143 8.72 8.03 -5.79
CA PHE A 143 7.69 8.98 -5.34
C PHE A 143 8.05 10.43 -5.68
N ASP A 144 9.31 10.87 -5.50
CA ASP A 144 9.71 12.23 -5.91
C ASP A 144 9.61 12.39 -7.44
N LEU A 145 10.08 11.39 -8.18
CA LEU A 145 10.07 11.45 -9.63
C LEU A 145 8.64 11.47 -10.18
N SER A 146 7.74 10.65 -9.64
CA SER A 146 6.35 10.63 -10.09
C SER A 146 5.60 11.86 -9.59
N LEU A 147 5.54 12.09 -8.28
CA LEU A 147 4.66 13.11 -7.70
C LEU A 147 5.22 14.52 -7.88
N SER A 148 6.47 14.75 -7.46
CA SER A 148 7.07 16.09 -7.50
C SER A 148 7.39 16.51 -8.94
N THR A 149 8.11 15.67 -9.70
CA THR A 149 8.59 16.08 -11.04
C THR A 149 7.49 16.06 -12.10
N GLN A 150 6.58 15.07 -12.12
CA GLN A 150 5.56 14.99 -13.18
C GLN A 150 4.30 15.80 -12.86
N PHE A 151 3.92 15.94 -11.59
CA PHE A 151 2.65 16.57 -11.20
C PHE A 151 2.81 17.82 -10.34
N GLY A 152 4.05 18.21 -10.00
CA GLY A 152 4.31 19.39 -9.17
C GLY A 152 3.83 19.24 -7.72
N ILE A 153 3.51 18.02 -7.27
CA ILE A 153 3.01 17.74 -5.93
C ILE A 153 4.21 17.54 -4.99
N PRO A 154 4.48 18.43 -4.03
CA PRO A 154 5.59 18.27 -3.11
C PRO A 154 5.45 17.03 -2.24
N VAL A 155 6.55 16.30 -2.13
CA VAL A 155 6.72 15.16 -1.22
C VAL A 155 7.51 15.62 0.01
N VAL A 156 6.86 15.63 1.17
CA VAL A 156 7.46 15.98 2.47
C VAL A 156 8.00 14.71 3.13
N GLY A 157 9.32 14.52 3.04
CA GLY A 157 10.02 13.47 3.78
C GLY A 157 10.15 13.80 5.27
N VAL A 158 9.77 12.85 6.12
CA VAL A 158 9.92 12.95 7.58
C VAL A 158 11.09 12.11 8.05
N ASP A 159 12.10 12.75 8.62
CA ASP A 159 13.28 12.09 9.16
C ASP A 159 12.94 11.42 10.50
N VAL A 160 12.94 10.09 10.51
CA VAL A 160 12.70 9.27 11.70
C VAL A 160 13.97 8.45 11.99
N PRO A 161 14.55 8.54 13.19
CA PRO A 161 15.64 7.66 13.58
C PRO A 161 15.23 6.19 13.48
N LEU A 162 16.11 5.34 12.97
CA LEU A 162 15.82 3.91 12.78
C LEU A 162 15.38 3.20 14.07
N SER A 163 15.86 3.66 15.23
CA SER A 163 15.46 3.15 16.55
C SER A 163 14.03 3.51 16.95
N SER A 164 13.46 4.54 16.33
CA SER A 164 12.08 5.01 16.54
C SER A 164 11.12 4.55 15.45
N MET A 165 11.62 4.05 14.31
CA MET A 165 10.78 3.51 13.25
C MET A 165 10.03 2.27 13.71
N PHE A 166 8.82 2.06 13.19
CA PHE A 166 7.91 0.99 13.59
C PHE A 166 7.52 1.04 15.07
N THR A 167 7.53 2.23 15.67
CA THR A 167 7.01 2.46 17.03
C THR A 167 5.98 3.60 17.02
N PRO A 168 5.09 3.69 18.02
CA PRO A 168 4.15 4.81 18.12
C PRO A 168 4.82 6.19 18.17
N SER A 169 6.11 6.27 18.53
CA SER A 169 6.87 7.53 18.52
C SER A 169 7.14 8.07 17.12
N GLU A 170 7.20 7.20 16.10
CA GLU A 170 7.29 7.58 14.68
C GLU A 170 6.19 8.60 14.32
N VAL A 171 4.97 8.32 14.77
CA VAL A 171 3.79 9.16 14.49
C VAL A 171 3.65 10.29 15.52
N SER A 172 3.64 9.93 16.81
CA SER A 172 3.30 10.88 17.88
C SER A 172 4.36 11.98 18.07
N VAL A 173 5.62 11.70 17.73
CA VAL A 173 6.73 12.66 17.85
C VAL A 173 7.14 13.16 16.47
N TYR A 174 7.65 12.30 15.60
CA TYR A 174 8.36 12.74 14.39
C TYR A 174 7.40 13.23 13.31
N LEU A 175 6.39 12.44 12.96
CA LEU A 175 5.37 12.82 11.97
C LEU A 175 4.60 14.06 12.44
N THR A 176 4.19 14.09 13.71
CA THR A 176 3.49 15.25 14.29
C THR A 176 4.34 16.52 14.27
N LYS A 177 5.61 16.45 14.68
CA LYS A 177 6.52 17.61 14.64
C LYS A 177 6.76 18.10 13.22
N ALA A 178 6.93 17.18 12.25
CA ALA A 178 7.12 17.54 10.85
C ALA A 178 5.87 18.20 10.27
N PHE A 179 4.68 17.66 10.54
CA PHE A 179 3.42 18.24 10.09
C PHE A 179 3.21 19.65 10.65
N LEU A 180 3.40 19.85 11.96
CA LEU A 180 3.25 21.17 12.57
C LEU A 180 4.25 22.17 11.98
N ARG A 181 5.50 21.76 11.76
CA ARG A 181 6.53 22.59 11.11
C ARG A 181 6.14 22.98 9.70
N GLU A 182 5.65 22.05 8.88
CA GLU A 182 5.25 22.38 7.50
C GLU A 182 3.97 23.26 7.49
N LYS A 183 3.03 23.02 8.41
CA LYS A 183 1.85 23.87 8.61
C LYS A 183 2.24 25.31 8.99
N GLU A 184 3.19 25.49 9.91
CA GLU A 184 3.74 26.81 10.28
C GLU A 184 4.39 27.53 9.09
N ARG A 185 4.92 26.77 8.11
CA ARG A 185 5.51 27.30 6.88
C ARG A 185 4.49 27.54 5.76
N GLY A 186 3.19 27.41 6.06
CA GLY A 186 2.11 27.59 5.08
C GLY A 186 1.91 26.41 4.13
N VAL A 187 2.57 25.27 4.35
CA VAL A 187 2.38 24.07 3.52
C VAL A 187 1.09 23.37 3.90
N LYS A 188 0.20 23.19 2.92
CA LYS A 188 -1.04 22.44 3.11
C LYS A 188 -0.82 20.94 2.86
N VAL A 189 -0.41 20.21 3.89
CA VAL A 189 -0.35 18.74 3.82
C VAL A 189 -1.79 18.20 3.77
N GLN A 190 -2.11 17.36 2.78
CA GLN A 190 -3.47 16.80 2.58
C GLN A 190 -3.51 15.27 2.64
N ALA A 191 -2.36 14.61 2.48
CA ALA A 191 -2.27 13.16 2.54
C ALA A 191 -0.98 12.69 3.21
N VAL A 192 -1.07 11.54 3.88
CA VAL A 192 0.06 10.76 4.36
C VAL A 192 0.13 9.46 3.56
N LEU A 193 1.32 9.09 3.10
CA LEU A 193 1.58 7.79 2.50
C LEU A 193 2.33 6.89 3.48
N LEU A 194 1.78 5.70 3.71
CA LEU A 194 2.38 4.64 4.51
C LEU A 194 2.72 3.47 3.59
N CYS A 195 3.98 3.04 3.55
CA CYS A 195 4.37 1.84 2.81
C CYS A 195 4.42 0.65 3.77
N ASN A 196 3.54 -0.33 3.60
CA ASN A 196 3.42 -1.49 4.49
C ASN A 196 3.16 -2.77 3.68
N PRO A 197 4.10 -3.73 3.61
CA PRO A 197 5.43 -3.71 4.22
C PRO A 197 6.35 -2.59 3.71
N HIS A 198 7.23 -2.10 4.58
CA HIS A 198 8.02 -0.90 4.35
C HIS A 198 9.16 -1.12 3.35
N ASN A 199 9.30 -0.22 2.38
CA ASN A 199 10.43 -0.14 1.46
C ASN A 199 11.24 1.12 1.78
N PRO A 200 12.53 1.01 2.18
CA PRO A 200 13.47 -0.10 1.95
C PRO A 200 13.66 -1.13 3.07
N LEU A 201 13.06 -0.91 4.23
CA LEU A 201 13.43 -1.64 5.45
C LEU A 201 12.97 -3.11 5.49
N GLY A 202 12.02 -3.51 4.65
CA GLY A 202 11.57 -4.89 4.53
C GLY A 202 10.90 -5.41 5.80
N ARG A 203 10.13 -4.55 6.48
CA ARG A 203 9.41 -4.89 7.71
C ARG A 203 7.95 -4.47 7.64
N CYS A 204 7.09 -5.27 8.26
CA CYS A 204 5.69 -4.91 8.46
C CYS A 204 5.54 -3.94 9.63
N TYR A 205 4.55 -3.05 9.56
CA TYR A 205 4.20 -2.18 10.67
C TYR A 205 3.40 -2.91 11.75
N PRO A 206 3.73 -2.73 13.05
CA PRO A 206 2.89 -3.21 14.15
C PRO A 206 1.49 -2.56 14.10
N LYS A 207 0.49 -3.27 14.62
CA LYS A 207 -0.91 -2.86 14.59
C LYS A 207 -1.10 -1.45 15.17
N GLU A 208 -0.54 -1.20 16.35
CA GLU A 208 -0.65 0.05 17.10
C GLU A 208 -0.02 1.24 16.37
N VAL A 209 0.96 1.01 15.49
CA VAL A 209 1.56 2.07 14.68
C VAL A 209 0.64 2.44 13.53
N VAL A 210 0.02 1.46 12.86
CA VAL A 210 -0.99 1.72 11.83
C VAL A 210 -2.21 2.43 12.42
N GLU A 211 -2.66 2.04 13.61
CA GLU A 211 -3.71 2.75 14.35
C GLU A 211 -3.31 4.19 14.68
N ALA A 212 -2.05 4.43 15.05
CA ALA A 212 -1.54 5.78 15.25
C ALA A 212 -1.56 6.61 13.96
N TYR A 213 -1.22 6.04 12.80
CA TYR A 213 -1.34 6.71 11.50
C TYR A 213 -2.80 7.06 11.16
N LEU A 214 -3.74 6.13 11.39
CA LEU A 214 -5.17 6.36 11.19
C LEU A 214 -5.66 7.51 12.08
N ALA A 215 -5.38 7.45 13.38
CA ALA A 215 -5.75 8.48 14.34
C ALA A 215 -5.11 9.85 14.03
N PHE A 216 -3.85 9.85 13.59
CA PHE A 216 -3.16 11.07 13.16
C PHE A 216 -3.84 11.72 11.94
N CYS A 217 -4.17 10.92 10.93
CA CYS A 217 -4.82 11.43 9.73
C CYS A 217 -6.23 11.93 10.02
N GLU A 218 -7.00 11.22 10.85
CA GLU A 218 -8.33 11.65 11.29
C GLU A 218 -8.27 12.98 12.05
N LYS A 219 -7.36 13.08 13.03
CA LYS A 219 -7.15 14.30 13.84
C LYS A 219 -6.93 15.55 12.98
N TRP A 220 -6.18 15.42 11.90
CA TRP A 220 -5.77 16.54 11.06
C TRP A 220 -6.52 16.62 9.74
N ASN A 221 -7.61 15.86 9.58
CA ASN A 221 -8.40 15.80 8.36
C ASN A 221 -7.56 15.50 7.09
N LEU A 222 -6.65 14.54 7.20
CA LEU A 222 -5.76 14.09 6.13
C LEU A 222 -6.25 12.77 5.54
N HIS A 223 -5.92 12.54 4.27
CA HIS A 223 -6.02 11.21 3.68
C HIS A 223 -4.87 10.31 4.12
N LEU A 224 -5.15 9.04 4.38
CA LEU A 224 -4.14 7.99 4.53
C LEU A 224 -4.14 7.11 3.27
N VAL A 225 -2.99 7.00 2.61
CA VAL A 225 -2.77 6.09 1.49
C VAL A 225 -1.81 4.99 1.95
N SER A 226 -2.31 3.75 2.10
CA SER A 226 -1.48 2.58 2.39
C SER A 226 -0.99 1.95 1.08
N ASP A 227 0.31 2.05 0.82
CA ASP A 227 0.99 1.30 -0.24
C ASP A 227 1.34 -0.10 0.26
N GLU A 228 0.58 -1.08 -0.22
CA GLU A 228 0.70 -2.49 0.18
C GLU A 228 1.28 -3.37 -0.93
N ILE A 229 2.11 -2.81 -1.81
CA ILE A 229 2.67 -3.52 -2.97
C ILE A 229 3.47 -4.80 -2.63
N TYR A 230 3.94 -4.95 -1.39
CA TYR A 230 4.67 -6.14 -0.88
C TYR A 230 3.84 -7.03 0.05
N ALA A 231 2.51 -6.88 0.07
CA ALA A 231 1.61 -7.57 1.00
C ALA A 231 1.77 -9.10 1.01
N LEU A 232 2.09 -9.72 -0.14
CA LEU A 232 2.26 -11.18 -0.26
C LEU A 232 3.72 -11.62 -0.30
N SER A 233 4.68 -10.70 -0.47
CA SER A 233 6.12 -10.95 -0.33
C SER A 233 6.58 -10.92 1.13
N ARG A 234 6.16 -11.90 1.94
CA ARG A 234 6.49 -12.02 3.38
C ARG A 234 7.21 -13.33 3.63
N PHE A 235 8.13 -13.36 4.58
CA PHE A 235 8.89 -14.57 4.88
C PHE A 235 9.33 -14.63 6.34
N GLU A 236 9.57 -15.83 6.84
CA GLU A 236 10.14 -16.03 8.18
C GLU A 236 11.62 -15.65 8.18
N SER A 237 12.08 -15.02 9.26
CA SER A 237 13.47 -14.59 9.40
C SER A 237 13.88 -14.71 10.86
N GLY A 238 14.88 -15.54 11.13
CA GLY A 238 15.46 -15.67 12.47
C GLY A 238 16.22 -14.41 12.94
N ASP A 239 16.40 -13.42 12.08
CA ASP A 239 17.04 -12.14 12.43
C ASP A 239 16.04 -11.12 12.99
N VAL A 240 14.75 -11.35 12.82
CA VAL A 240 13.69 -10.53 13.39
C VAL A 240 13.13 -11.28 14.58
N GLY A 241 13.49 -10.84 15.80
CA GLY A 241 13.19 -11.59 17.03
C GLY A 241 11.70 -11.87 17.23
N GLU A 242 10.86 -10.84 17.09
CA GLU A 242 9.40 -10.93 17.14
C GLU A 242 8.84 -10.38 15.82
N PRO A 243 8.70 -11.21 14.78
CA PRO A 243 8.27 -10.75 13.48
C PRO A 243 6.77 -10.43 13.50
N GLU A 244 6.45 -9.14 13.41
CA GLU A 244 5.07 -8.71 13.15
C GLU A 244 4.55 -9.30 11.84
N GLY A 245 3.37 -9.90 11.90
CA GLY A 245 2.66 -10.34 10.70
C GLY A 245 2.13 -9.13 9.93
N PHE A 246 2.19 -9.19 8.61
CA PHE A 246 1.54 -8.16 7.78
C PHE A 246 0.05 -8.07 8.08
N ARG A 247 -0.39 -6.84 8.31
CA ARG A 247 -1.79 -6.48 8.49
C ARG A 247 -2.14 -5.41 7.47
N SER A 248 -3.05 -5.74 6.56
CA SER A 248 -3.58 -4.77 5.60
C SER A 248 -4.39 -3.70 6.33
N ILE A 249 -4.35 -2.47 5.81
CA ILE A 249 -5.23 -1.38 6.22
C ILE A 249 -6.70 -1.76 6.09
N LEU A 250 -7.04 -2.67 5.17
CA LEU A 250 -8.41 -3.16 4.98
C LEU A 250 -8.92 -3.99 6.17
N SER A 251 -8.03 -4.56 6.99
CA SER A 251 -8.39 -5.43 8.11
C SER A 251 -8.78 -4.70 9.39
N PHE A 252 -8.64 -3.38 9.43
CA PHE A 252 -8.96 -2.58 10.62
C PHE A 252 -10.45 -2.26 10.69
N ASP A 253 -11.03 -2.42 11.88
CA ASP A 253 -12.33 -1.86 12.21
C ASP A 253 -12.18 -0.36 12.48
N LEU A 254 -12.35 0.44 11.43
CA LEU A 254 -12.23 1.89 11.48
C LEU A 254 -13.21 2.55 12.46
N SER A 255 -14.34 1.90 12.77
CA SER A 255 -15.33 2.43 13.71
C SER A 255 -14.88 2.29 15.17
N SER A 256 -14.02 1.30 15.46
CA SER A 256 -13.47 1.05 16.79
C SER A 256 -12.33 1.99 17.17
N ILE A 257 -11.66 2.60 16.20
CA ILE A 257 -10.55 3.53 16.42
C ILE A 257 -11.15 4.94 16.52
N THR A 258 -10.93 5.60 17.66
CA THR A 258 -11.54 6.91 17.92
C THR A 258 -10.52 7.96 18.31
N VAL A 259 -10.78 9.21 17.92
CA VAL A 259 -9.95 10.39 18.20
C VAL A 259 -10.77 11.39 19.00
N PRO A 260 -10.21 12.03 20.05
CA PRO A 260 -10.92 13.08 20.78
C PRO A 260 -11.36 14.22 19.84
N SER A 261 -12.64 14.58 19.84
CA SER A 261 -13.21 15.61 18.95
C SER A 261 -12.54 16.96 19.15
N ALA A 262 -12.18 17.30 20.40
CA ALA A 262 -11.47 18.54 20.75
C ALA A 262 -10.06 18.63 20.13
N MET A 263 -9.47 17.51 19.72
CA MET A 263 -8.15 17.49 19.07
C MET A 263 -8.25 17.60 17.55
N CYS A 264 -9.45 17.48 16.98
CA CYS A 264 -9.65 17.50 15.54
C CYS A 264 -9.69 18.93 15.04
N SER A 265 -8.93 19.24 13.99
CA SER A 265 -9.02 20.57 13.37
C SER A 265 -10.40 20.74 12.75
N THR A 266 -11.15 21.76 13.19
CA THR A 266 -12.34 22.24 12.47
C THR A 266 -11.84 22.75 11.13
N GLY A 267 -12.01 21.97 10.06
CA GLY A 267 -11.70 22.45 8.72
C GLY A 267 -12.52 23.70 8.45
N ASP A 268 -11.86 24.77 8.03
CA ASP A 268 -12.51 25.92 7.39
C ASP A 268 -13.26 25.40 6.16
N SER A 269 -14.52 25.01 6.36
CA SER A 269 -15.47 24.87 5.27
C SER A 269 -15.98 26.27 4.98
N PRO A 270 -15.90 26.77 3.73
CA PRO A 270 -16.60 27.99 3.38
C PRO A 270 -18.09 27.69 3.58
N SER A 271 -18.74 28.41 4.50
CA SER A 271 -20.19 28.38 4.61
C SER A 271 -20.77 28.75 3.24
N PRO A 272 -21.67 27.94 2.66
CA PRO A 272 -22.54 28.50 1.64
C PRO A 272 -23.44 29.53 2.33
N ASP A 273 -23.70 30.63 1.65
CA ASP A 273 -24.66 31.67 2.00
C ASP A 273 -24.30 32.60 3.17
N SER A 274 -23.39 33.54 2.89
CA SER A 274 -23.54 34.90 3.42
C SER A 274 -23.71 35.86 2.26
N ASP A 275 -24.95 36.02 1.80
CA ASP A 275 -25.47 37.32 1.35
C ASP A 275 -26.99 37.22 1.18
N LEU A 276 -27.68 38.31 1.55
CA LEU A 276 -29.13 38.55 1.57
C LEU A 276 -29.86 38.13 2.86
N ASN A 277 -29.93 39.02 3.86
CA ASN A 277 -31.03 40.00 3.94
C ASN A 277 -30.93 40.83 5.23
N SER A 278 -31.17 42.13 5.08
CA SER A 278 -31.24 43.16 6.11
C SER A 278 -32.53 43.11 6.96
N ASN A 279 -32.43 43.66 8.18
CA ASN A 279 -33.47 44.17 9.08
C ASN A 279 -34.37 43.17 9.83
N SER A 280 -34.27 43.14 11.18
CA SER A 280 -35.11 43.99 12.05
C SER A 280 -34.97 43.68 13.55
N ASN A 281 -34.84 44.75 14.35
CA ASN A 281 -35.35 45.00 15.72
C ASN A 281 -35.02 44.08 16.91
N SER A 282 -34.23 44.67 17.81
CA SER A 282 -34.41 44.78 19.28
C SER A 282 -35.40 43.85 19.98
N ASN A 283 -34.87 43.08 20.95
CA ASN A 283 -35.37 43.10 22.33
C ASN A 283 -34.31 42.58 23.30
N LEU A 284 -33.93 43.46 24.24
CA LEU A 284 -33.20 43.15 25.46
C LEU A 284 -34.16 42.42 26.40
N ASN A 285 -33.76 41.23 26.86
CA ASN A 285 -34.21 40.69 28.14
C ASN A 285 -33.00 40.01 28.78
N ASP A 286 -32.53 40.63 29.85
CA ASP A 286 -31.54 40.10 30.78
C ASP A 286 -32.17 38.96 31.59
N ASP A 287 -31.67 37.73 31.42
CA ASP A 287 -31.79 36.67 32.41
C ASP A 287 -30.40 36.41 33.02
N PRO A 288 -30.28 36.25 34.35
CA PRO A 288 -28.99 36.07 35.02
C PRO A 288 -28.37 34.70 34.68
N PRO A 289 -27.03 34.58 34.66
CA PRO A 289 -26.37 33.34 34.29
C PRO A 289 -26.63 32.26 35.34
N ASN A 290 -27.27 31.17 34.92
CA ASN A 290 -27.43 29.95 35.71
C ASN A 290 -26.05 29.29 35.88
N THR A 291 -25.39 29.58 37.01
CA THR A 291 -24.18 28.89 37.47
C THR A 291 -24.56 27.55 38.08
N ASN A 292 -24.77 26.52 37.24
CA ASN A 292 -24.73 25.11 37.64
C ASN A 292 -24.72 24.22 36.39
N ALA A 293 -23.54 24.03 35.80
CA ALA A 293 -23.27 22.92 34.89
C ALA A 293 -21.75 22.73 34.79
N ASP A 294 -21.18 22.03 35.75
CA ASP A 294 -19.87 21.41 35.57
C ASP A 294 -19.91 19.98 36.14
N ALA A 295 -19.23 19.08 35.43
CA ALA A 295 -18.99 17.66 35.71
C ALA A 295 -20.08 16.65 35.29
N ASP A 296 -20.13 16.30 33.99
CA ASP A 296 -19.99 14.89 33.52
C ASP A 296 -19.96 14.75 31.97
N THR A 297 -19.41 15.71 31.22
CA THR A 297 -19.27 15.57 29.77
C THR A 297 -18.08 14.68 29.45
N LYS A 298 -18.33 13.37 29.28
CA LYS A 298 -17.35 12.46 28.67
C LYS A 298 -16.81 13.11 27.39
N PRO A 299 -15.48 13.13 27.18
CA PRO A 299 -14.91 13.70 25.96
C PRO A 299 -15.50 12.98 24.76
N THR A 300 -16.19 13.73 23.90
CA THR A 300 -16.75 13.23 22.65
C THR A 300 -15.60 12.77 21.77
N THR A 301 -15.64 11.54 21.28
CA THR A 301 -14.68 11.02 20.30
C THR A 301 -15.35 10.87 18.93
N ILE A 302 -14.58 10.99 17.87
CA ILE A 302 -15.01 10.69 16.50
C ILE A 302 -14.29 9.43 16.00
N ALA A 303 -15.00 8.59 15.25
CA ALA A 303 -14.42 7.43 14.58
C ALA A 303 -13.65 7.83 13.31
N ILE A 304 -12.77 6.95 12.83
CA ILE A 304 -12.05 7.19 11.57
C ILE A 304 -13.02 7.24 10.40
N ASN A 305 -12.93 8.28 9.57
CA ASN A 305 -13.74 8.39 8.37
C ASN A 305 -13.21 7.44 7.27
N PRO A 306 -13.97 6.42 6.85
CA PRO A 306 -13.54 5.47 5.81
C PRO A 306 -13.28 6.14 4.46
N ASN A 307 -13.88 7.30 4.17
CA ASN A 307 -13.65 8.04 2.92
C ASN A 307 -12.27 8.71 2.83
N ARG A 308 -11.49 8.69 3.92
CA ARG A 308 -10.11 9.21 3.97
C ARG A 308 -9.05 8.12 4.00
N VAL A 309 -9.43 6.84 4.03
CA VAL A 309 -8.50 5.71 4.08
C VAL A 309 -8.52 4.97 2.74
N HIS A 310 -7.36 4.88 2.10
CA HIS A 310 -7.20 4.29 0.78
C HIS A 310 -6.08 3.25 0.80
N MET A 311 -6.20 2.20 -0.01
CA MET A 311 -5.14 1.22 -0.21
C MET A 311 -4.75 1.22 -1.68
N ILE A 312 -3.45 1.17 -1.95
CA ILE A 312 -2.93 0.90 -3.29
C ILE A 312 -2.16 -0.41 -3.27
N TYR A 313 -2.31 -1.19 -4.33
CA TYR A 313 -1.67 -2.49 -4.51
C TYR A 313 -1.24 -2.69 -5.96
N GLY A 314 -0.23 -3.52 -6.22
CA GLY A 314 0.18 -3.81 -7.60
C GLY A 314 0.91 -5.12 -7.77
N MET A 315 0.83 -5.69 -8.96
CA MET A 315 1.32 -7.04 -9.26
C MET A 315 2.83 -7.08 -9.51
N SER A 316 3.48 -5.92 -9.51
CA SER A 316 4.87 -5.80 -9.96
C SER A 316 5.87 -6.48 -9.02
N LYS A 317 5.53 -6.60 -7.73
CA LYS A 317 6.46 -7.07 -6.69
C LYS A 317 6.09 -8.47 -6.22
N ASP A 318 4.92 -8.66 -5.63
CA ASP A 318 4.47 -9.97 -5.16
C ASP A 318 4.55 -11.06 -6.25
N PHE A 319 4.32 -10.72 -7.53
CA PHE A 319 4.38 -11.67 -8.65
C PHE A 319 5.65 -11.55 -9.51
N ASN A 320 6.59 -10.69 -9.12
CA ASN A 320 7.80 -10.35 -9.88
C ASN A 320 7.54 -10.07 -11.38
N CYS A 321 6.40 -9.42 -11.66
CA CYS A 321 5.90 -9.21 -13.02
C CYS A 321 5.62 -7.74 -13.27
N ASN A 322 6.68 -6.93 -13.19
CA ASN A 322 6.58 -5.50 -13.44
C ASN A 322 6.22 -5.17 -14.90
N GLY A 323 6.55 -6.01 -15.89
CA GLY A 323 6.34 -5.74 -17.31
C GLY A 323 4.87 -5.69 -17.76
N PHE A 324 3.97 -6.44 -17.12
CA PHE A 324 2.56 -6.52 -17.54
C PHE A 324 1.65 -5.44 -16.95
N ARG A 325 2.23 -4.50 -16.21
CA ARG A 325 1.60 -3.22 -15.81
C ARG A 325 0.18 -3.34 -15.28
N ALA A 326 0.02 -3.84 -14.06
CA ALA A 326 -1.25 -3.78 -13.35
C ALA A 326 -1.05 -3.25 -11.91
N GLY A 327 -1.90 -2.30 -11.55
CA GLY A 327 -2.00 -1.69 -10.23
C GLY A 327 -3.45 -1.35 -9.94
N VAL A 328 -3.79 -1.20 -8.67
CA VAL A 328 -5.16 -0.99 -8.22
C VAL A 328 -5.20 -0.03 -7.05
N LEU A 329 -6.18 0.87 -7.08
CA LEU A 329 -6.61 1.66 -5.94
C LEU A 329 -7.89 1.04 -5.40
N PHE A 330 -7.93 0.84 -4.09
CA PHE A 330 -9.13 0.59 -3.31
C PHE A 330 -9.53 1.86 -2.56
N SER A 331 -10.82 2.20 -2.59
CA SER A 331 -11.39 3.26 -1.74
C SER A 331 -12.89 3.06 -1.50
N TYR A 332 -13.36 3.43 -0.30
CA TYR A 332 -14.80 3.60 -0.04
C TYR A 332 -15.34 4.94 -0.56
N ASN A 333 -14.45 5.89 -0.87
CA ASN A 333 -14.82 7.22 -1.30
C ASN A 333 -15.28 7.21 -2.77
N LYS A 334 -16.60 7.17 -2.96
CA LYS A 334 -17.21 7.13 -4.30
C LYS A 334 -16.90 8.38 -5.12
N ASP A 335 -16.75 9.54 -4.50
CA ASP A 335 -16.47 10.78 -5.22
C ASP A 335 -15.01 10.85 -5.66
N LEU A 336 -14.08 10.31 -4.86
CA LEU A 336 -12.71 10.07 -5.30
C LEU A 336 -12.66 9.09 -6.48
N LEU A 337 -13.36 7.97 -6.40
CA LEU A 337 -13.40 7.00 -7.49
C LEU A 337 -13.98 7.60 -8.79
N LYS A 338 -15.02 8.44 -8.69
CA LYS A 338 -15.54 9.21 -9.83
C LYS A 338 -14.52 10.22 -10.37
N SER A 339 -13.80 10.93 -9.49
CA SER A 339 -12.73 11.86 -9.89
C SER A 339 -11.63 11.14 -10.67
N MET A 340 -11.25 9.95 -10.20
CA MET A 340 -10.25 9.11 -10.87
C MET A 340 -10.69 8.64 -12.27
N LEU A 341 -11.99 8.43 -12.50
CA LEU A 341 -12.51 8.09 -13.84
C LEU A 341 -12.24 9.16 -14.89
N ALA A 342 -12.23 10.44 -14.50
CA ALA A 342 -12.02 11.55 -15.44
C ALA A 342 -10.67 11.43 -16.18
N THR A 343 -9.70 10.72 -15.60
CA THR A 343 -8.38 10.49 -16.18
C THR A 343 -8.01 9.02 -16.35
N SER A 344 -8.96 8.09 -16.16
CA SER A 344 -8.64 6.66 -16.16
C SER A 344 -8.24 6.13 -17.54
N LEU A 345 -8.74 6.74 -18.63
CA LEU A 345 -8.36 6.41 -20.01
C LEU A 345 -6.84 6.45 -20.26
N PHE A 346 -6.11 7.32 -19.55
CA PHE A 346 -4.66 7.45 -19.70
C PHE A 346 -3.86 6.37 -18.97
N MET A 347 -4.52 5.57 -18.13
CA MET A 347 -3.87 4.56 -17.30
C MET A 347 -4.48 3.17 -17.44
N LEU A 348 -5.36 2.92 -18.41
CA LEU A 348 -5.97 1.59 -18.56
C LEU A 348 -4.92 0.48 -18.67
N VAL A 349 -5.17 -0.62 -17.96
CA VAL A 349 -4.41 -1.86 -18.11
C VAL A 349 -4.73 -2.44 -19.50
N SER A 350 -3.71 -2.83 -20.26
CA SER A 350 -3.94 -3.45 -21.57
C SER A 350 -4.81 -4.70 -21.44
N ALA A 351 -5.78 -4.88 -22.35
CA ALA A 351 -6.67 -6.04 -22.33
C ALA A 351 -5.94 -7.41 -22.29
N PRO A 352 -4.87 -7.67 -23.07
CA PRO A 352 -4.12 -8.93 -22.94
C PRO A 352 -3.51 -9.11 -21.54
N ALA A 353 -2.93 -8.05 -20.95
CA ALA A 353 -2.42 -8.14 -19.59
C ALA A 353 -3.53 -8.36 -18.56
N ALA A 354 -4.68 -7.71 -18.74
CA ALA A 354 -5.80 -7.84 -17.82
C ALA A 354 -6.35 -9.27 -17.79
N ARG A 355 -6.46 -9.92 -18.94
CA ARG A 355 -6.90 -11.33 -19.03
C ARG A 355 -5.86 -12.30 -18.49
N LEU A 356 -4.57 -12.02 -18.68
CA LEU A 356 -3.51 -12.80 -18.07
C LEU A 356 -3.58 -12.73 -16.54
N TRP A 357 -3.76 -11.51 -15.99
CA TRP A 357 -3.88 -11.32 -14.56
C TRP A 357 -5.12 -11.99 -14.00
N GLU A 358 -6.26 -11.91 -14.68
CA GLU A 358 -7.46 -12.63 -14.27
C GLU A 358 -7.21 -14.14 -14.15
N VAL A 359 -6.57 -14.76 -15.15
CA VAL A 359 -6.25 -16.20 -15.12
C VAL A 359 -5.26 -16.54 -14.01
N LEU A 360 -4.24 -15.70 -13.80
CA LEU A 360 -3.24 -15.92 -12.76
C LEU A 360 -3.79 -15.75 -11.34
N LEU A 361 -4.74 -14.82 -11.16
CA LEU A 361 -5.37 -14.52 -9.89
C LEU A 361 -6.62 -15.38 -9.63
N ASP A 362 -7.04 -16.19 -10.60
CA ASP A 362 -8.17 -17.10 -10.43
C ASP A 362 -7.78 -18.24 -9.49
N ASP A 363 -8.31 -18.15 -8.28
CA ASP A 363 -7.99 -19.00 -7.14
C ASP A 363 -9.03 -20.13 -6.95
N ARG A 364 -9.97 -20.27 -7.89
CA ARG A 364 -11.00 -21.30 -7.85
C ARG A 364 -10.40 -22.68 -8.19
N PRO A 365 -10.67 -23.73 -7.39
CA PRO A 365 -10.19 -25.08 -7.69
C PRO A 365 -10.77 -25.59 -9.02
N GLY A 366 -9.91 -25.78 -10.03
CA GLY A 366 -10.28 -26.46 -11.28
C GLY A 366 -11.31 -25.75 -12.18
N SER A 367 -11.55 -24.45 -12.04
CA SER A 367 -12.50 -23.77 -12.91
C SER A 367 -11.90 -23.41 -14.26
N ALA A 368 -12.43 -24.01 -15.32
CA ALA A 368 -12.44 -23.39 -16.64
C ALA A 368 -13.17 -22.03 -16.56
N PRO A 369 -12.81 -21.03 -17.40
CA PRO A 369 -13.54 -19.78 -17.43
C PRO A 369 -15.02 -20.06 -17.67
N SER A 370 -15.88 -19.43 -16.89
CA SER A 370 -17.32 -19.43 -17.15
C SER A 370 -17.52 -19.01 -18.59
N SER A 371 -17.95 -19.96 -19.45
CA SER A 371 -18.46 -19.65 -20.78
C SER A 371 -19.46 -18.51 -20.60
N GLY A 372 -19.24 -17.38 -21.27
CA GLY A 372 -20.18 -16.27 -21.23
C GLY A 372 -21.59 -16.81 -21.42
N SER A 373 -22.47 -16.52 -20.45
CA SER A 373 -23.89 -16.73 -20.64
C SER A 373 -24.31 -15.83 -21.80
N SER A 374 -24.48 -16.45 -22.96
CA SER A 374 -25.33 -15.94 -24.02
C SER A 374 -26.67 -15.57 -23.41
N GLY A 375 -27.15 -14.38 -23.76
CA GLY A 375 -28.32 -13.77 -23.15
C GLY A 375 -29.55 -14.69 -23.19
N SER A 376 -30.17 -14.86 -22.04
CA SER A 376 -31.61 -15.03 -21.97
C SER A 376 -32.22 -13.65 -21.77
N THR A 377 -32.79 -13.13 -22.84
CA THR A 377 -33.67 -11.96 -22.82
C THR A 377 -34.89 -12.31 -21.96
N SER A 378 -34.89 -11.96 -20.67
CA SER A 378 -36.14 -11.83 -19.93
C SER A 378 -36.70 -10.44 -20.23
N THR A 379 -37.69 -10.42 -21.11
CA THR A 379 -38.54 -9.27 -21.38
C THR A 379 -39.16 -8.79 -20.08
N ILE A 380 -38.60 -7.76 -19.45
CA ILE A 380 -39.29 -7.00 -18.41
C ILE A 380 -40.11 -5.95 -19.15
N THR A 381 -41.37 -6.26 -19.36
CA THR A 381 -42.42 -5.31 -19.74
C THR A 381 -42.41 -4.13 -18.78
N SER A 382 -42.26 -2.95 -19.36
CA SER A 382 -42.53 -1.66 -18.74
C SER A 382 -44.00 -1.57 -18.30
N THR A 383 -44.23 -1.37 -17.01
CA THR A 383 -45.44 -0.69 -16.52
C THR A 383 -45.04 0.47 -15.63
N SER A 384 -45.51 1.63 -16.04
CA SER A 384 -45.36 2.95 -15.44
C SER A 384 -46.10 3.11 -14.11
N ALA A 385 -45.51 3.96 -13.26
CA ALA A 385 -46.12 4.85 -12.26
C ALA A 385 -46.85 4.22 -11.05
N SER A 386 -46.39 4.51 -9.84
CA SER A 386 -46.94 5.64 -9.06
C SER A 386 -46.31 5.74 -7.66
N THR A 387 -46.12 6.99 -7.25
CA THR A 387 -45.86 7.53 -5.91
C THR A 387 -46.60 6.85 -4.75
N SER A 388 -45.89 6.52 -3.66
CA SER A 388 -46.30 6.82 -2.26
C SER A 388 -45.28 6.30 -1.25
N ASN A 389 -44.68 7.21 -0.47
CA ASN A 389 -44.31 7.01 0.94
C ASN A 389 -45.57 7.44 1.75
N PRO A 390 -45.92 6.95 2.96
CA PRO A 390 -44.99 6.81 4.11
C PRO A 390 -45.27 5.65 5.11
N ASN A 391 -44.34 5.48 6.06
CA ASN A 391 -44.51 4.97 7.43
C ASN A 391 -45.22 3.61 7.67
N SER A 392 -44.44 2.59 8.02
CA SER A 392 -44.84 1.67 9.11
C SER A 392 -43.63 1.00 9.77
N THR A 393 -43.45 1.32 11.04
CA THR A 393 -42.68 0.58 12.04
C THR A 393 -43.16 -0.86 12.17
N THR A 394 -42.27 -1.83 12.06
CA THR A 394 -42.44 -3.15 12.70
C THR A 394 -41.11 -3.69 13.21
N ASN A 395 -41.08 -3.82 14.54
CA ASN A 395 -40.09 -4.51 15.34
C ASN A 395 -39.92 -5.98 14.93
N CYS A 396 -38.69 -6.43 14.74
CA CYS A 396 -38.31 -7.83 14.92
C CYS A 396 -36.98 -7.91 15.69
N THR A 397 -37.09 -8.20 16.98
CA THR A 397 -36.01 -8.75 17.81
C THR A 397 -35.74 -10.20 17.42
N PRO A 398 -34.49 -10.66 17.55
CA PRO A 398 -34.25 -11.99 18.08
C PRO A 398 -33.47 -11.94 19.39
N LYS A 399 -33.91 -12.83 20.28
CA LYS A 399 -33.48 -13.00 21.67
C LYS A 399 -32.04 -13.51 21.78
N SER A 400 -31.45 -13.08 22.89
CA SER A 400 -30.31 -13.63 23.62
C SER A 400 -30.12 -15.15 23.55
N SER A 401 -28.87 -15.57 23.30
CA SER A 401 -28.29 -16.76 23.93
C SER A 401 -26.88 -16.43 24.42
N SER A 402 -26.68 -16.71 25.71
CA SER A 402 -25.54 -16.46 26.57
C SER A 402 -24.25 -17.18 26.18
N ASN A 403 -23.14 -16.48 26.43
CA ASN A 403 -21.83 -16.93 26.92
C ASN A 403 -21.32 -18.32 26.52
N LEU A 404 -20.21 -18.33 25.78
CA LEU A 404 -19.06 -19.20 26.03
C LEU A 404 -17.80 -18.47 25.56
N ASP A 405 -16.94 -18.14 26.52
CA ASP A 405 -15.55 -17.76 26.30
C ASP A 405 -14.83 -18.83 25.47
N SER A 406 -14.13 -18.41 24.43
CA SER A 406 -12.98 -19.18 23.95
C SER A 406 -11.95 -18.22 23.33
N SER A 407 -10.95 -17.90 24.13
CA SER A 407 -9.64 -17.43 23.69
C SER A 407 -9.04 -18.42 22.68
N PHE A 408 -8.92 -18.01 21.42
CA PHE A 408 -8.12 -18.71 20.42
C PHE A 408 -6.94 -17.82 20.02
N THR A 409 -5.92 -17.83 20.87
CA THR A 409 -4.54 -17.51 20.47
C THR A 409 -4.01 -18.71 19.69
N HIS A 410 -3.80 -18.58 18.38
CA HIS A 410 -3.01 -19.54 17.61
C HIS A 410 -1.63 -18.95 17.33
N SER A 411 -0.75 -19.11 18.31
CA SER A 411 0.69 -19.14 18.10
C SER A 411 1.04 -20.43 17.36
N ASN A 412 1.32 -20.37 16.06
CA ASN A 412 1.91 -21.50 15.34
C ASN A 412 3.43 -21.44 15.51
N SER A 413 3.94 -21.95 16.64
CA SER A 413 5.28 -22.52 16.65
C SER A 413 5.14 -24.00 16.30
N LYS A 414 5.50 -24.36 15.07
CA LYS A 414 5.74 -25.76 14.71
C LYS A 414 7.17 -25.89 14.25
N HIS A 415 8.01 -26.40 15.14
CA HIS A 415 9.25 -27.07 14.79
C HIS A 415 8.97 -28.05 13.64
N SER A 416 9.60 -27.81 12.49
CA SER A 416 9.59 -28.73 11.36
C SER A 416 10.43 -29.96 11.71
N ASN A 417 9.78 -31.00 12.23
CA ASN A 417 10.34 -32.34 12.20
C ASN A 417 9.85 -32.98 10.89
N MET A 418 10.76 -33.15 9.93
CA MET A 418 10.49 -33.96 8.74
C MET A 418 10.35 -35.42 9.19
N ASN A 419 9.13 -35.96 9.15
CA ASN A 419 8.86 -37.33 8.69
C ASN A 419 7.37 -37.53 8.43
N SER A 420 7.11 -38.38 7.43
CA SER A 420 5.86 -38.76 6.77
C SER A 420 4.61 -38.90 7.65
N GLU A 421 3.48 -38.39 7.15
CA GLU A 421 2.18 -39.08 7.16
C GLU A 421 1.19 -38.40 6.21
N ASN A 422 0.27 -39.20 5.65
CA ASN A 422 -0.68 -38.84 4.59
C ASN A 422 -1.63 -37.71 4.99
N ASP A 423 -1.33 -36.47 4.61
CA ASP A 423 -2.30 -35.38 4.66
C ASP A 423 -3.08 -35.37 3.34
N THR A 424 -4.39 -35.62 3.41
CA THR A 424 -5.34 -35.43 2.30
C THR A 424 -5.60 -33.94 2.08
N ALA A 425 -4.53 -33.17 1.91
CA ALA A 425 -4.61 -31.75 1.67
C ALA A 425 -5.29 -31.50 0.32
N THR A 426 -6.37 -30.71 0.35
CA THR A 426 -7.04 -30.21 -0.86
C THR A 426 -5.98 -29.64 -1.82
N PRO A 427 -6.03 -29.96 -3.13
CA PRO A 427 -5.03 -29.45 -4.06
C PRO A 427 -5.01 -27.92 -4.05
N LYS A 428 -3.85 -27.34 -3.70
CA LYS A 428 -3.67 -25.88 -3.73
C LYS A 428 -4.00 -25.34 -5.12
N SER A 429 -4.63 -24.16 -5.17
CA SER A 429 -4.84 -23.45 -6.43
C SER A 429 -3.51 -23.06 -7.09
N THR A 430 -3.57 -22.46 -8.28
CA THR A 430 -2.37 -21.89 -8.91
C THR A 430 -1.84 -20.70 -8.13
N LEU A 431 -2.72 -19.83 -7.63
CA LEU A 431 -2.36 -18.64 -6.86
C LEU A 431 -1.75 -19.00 -5.50
N GLU A 432 -2.40 -19.90 -4.75
CA GLU A 432 -1.89 -20.38 -3.45
C GLU A 432 -0.51 -21.02 -3.60
N TRP A 433 -0.36 -21.92 -4.58
CA TRP A 433 0.93 -22.53 -4.89
C TRP A 433 2.00 -21.48 -5.19
N PHE A 434 1.65 -20.45 -5.97
CA PHE A 434 2.58 -19.39 -6.34
C PHE A 434 3.01 -18.57 -5.12
N ILE A 435 2.07 -18.12 -4.29
CA ILE A 435 2.35 -17.30 -3.09
C ILE A 435 3.24 -18.08 -2.11
N ASP A 436 2.91 -19.34 -1.83
CA ASP A 436 3.69 -20.18 -0.92
C ASP A 436 5.12 -20.41 -1.44
N ARG A 437 5.23 -20.70 -2.73
CA ARG A 437 6.53 -20.90 -3.37
C ARG A 437 7.35 -19.60 -3.35
N ASN A 438 6.74 -18.47 -3.68
CA ASN A 438 7.41 -17.19 -3.73
C ASN A 438 7.94 -16.78 -2.35
N THR A 439 7.10 -16.90 -1.32
CA THR A 439 7.47 -16.71 0.09
C THR A 439 8.68 -17.57 0.47
N HIS A 440 8.66 -18.86 0.13
CA HIS A 440 9.77 -19.77 0.44
C HIS A 440 11.08 -19.42 -0.30
N LEU A 441 10.98 -19.01 -1.57
CA LEU A 441 12.15 -18.60 -2.35
C LEU A 441 12.74 -17.28 -1.83
N LEU A 442 11.89 -16.31 -1.47
CA LEU A 442 12.30 -15.06 -0.84
C LEU A 442 13.01 -15.31 0.49
N GLN A 443 12.48 -16.20 1.33
CA GLN A 443 13.14 -16.61 2.57
C GLN A 443 14.56 -17.13 2.31
N ARG A 444 14.70 -18.07 1.38
CA ARG A 444 16.01 -18.67 1.05
C ARG A 444 16.99 -17.64 0.49
N ALA A 445 16.51 -16.73 -0.35
CA ALA A 445 17.33 -15.64 -0.89
C ALA A 445 17.80 -14.71 0.22
N TYR A 446 16.90 -14.31 1.13
CA TYR A 446 17.23 -13.51 2.30
C TYR A 446 18.26 -14.23 3.20
N GLU A 447 18.03 -15.49 3.57
CA GLU A 447 18.94 -16.27 4.42
C GLU A 447 20.34 -16.42 3.79
N HIS A 448 20.39 -16.59 2.46
CA HIS A 448 21.65 -16.64 1.73
C HIS A 448 22.41 -15.30 1.81
N VAL A 449 21.74 -14.17 1.62
CA VAL A 449 22.35 -12.84 1.72
C VAL A 449 22.74 -12.52 3.17
N ALA A 450 21.84 -12.77 4.13
CA ALA A 450 22.07 -12.55 5.55
C ALA A 450 23.24 -13.39 6.08
N SER A 451 23.33 -14.68 5.71
CA SER A 451 24.46 -15.53 6.10
C SER A 451 25.79 -15.04 5.55
N TRP A 452 25.82 -14.55 4.31
CA TRP A 452 27.00 -13.91 3.72
C TRP A 452 27.39 -12.64 4.49
N LEU A 453 26.43 -11.76 4.78
CA LEU A 453 26.67 -10.52 5.54
C LEU A 453 27.20 -10.82 6.95
N LYS A 454 26.61 -11.79 7.66
CA LYS A 454 27.07 -12.26 8.98
C LYS A 454 28.49 -12.82 8.91
N PHE A 455 28.77 -13.67 7.91
CA PHE A 455 30.10 -14.26 7.72
C PHE A 455 31.17 -13.18 7.53
N HIS A 456 30.86 -12.14 6.74
CA HIS A 456 31.76 -11.00 6.52
C HIS A 456 31.67 -9.90 7.58
N ARG A 457 30.84 -10.06 8.61
CA ARG A 457 30.58 -9.07 9.68
C ARG A 457 30.17 -7.70 9.12
N VAL A 458 29.44 -7.68 8.02
CA VAL A 458 28.86 -6.47 7.43
C VAL A 458 27.52 -6.20 8.13
N PRO A 459 27.36 -5.04 8.80
CA PRO A 459 26.11 -4.71 9.48
C PRO A 459 24.96 -4.50 8.48
N TYR A 460 23.76 -4.92 8.84
CA TYR A 460 22.56 -4.76 8.04
C TYR A 460 21.32 -4.67 8.94
N ILE A 461 20.22 -4.18 8.38
CA ILE A 461 18.91 -4.15 9.05
C ILE A 461 18.15 -5.42 8.69
N PRO A 462 17.74 -6.23 9.69
CA PRO A 462 16.91 -7.41 9.46
C PRO A 462 15.59 -7.10 8.74
N SER A 463 15.17 -8.04 7.90
CA SER A 463 13.92 -7.95 7.12
C SER A 463 13.15 -9.27 7.22
N ASN A 464 11.82 -9.19 7.14
CA ASN A 464 10.88 -10.31 7.08
C ASN A 464 9.80 -10.12 6.00
N ALA A 465 9.97 -9.11 5.15
CA ALA A 465 9.08 -8.82 4.03
C ALA A 465 9.80 -8.04 2.92
N GLY A 466 9.17 -7.96 1.75
CA GLY A 466 9.72 -7.33 0.56
C GLY A 466 10.86 -8.14 -0.05
N HIS A 467 11.64 -7.49 -0.92
CA HIS A 467 12.75 -8.13 -1.65
C HIS A 467 14.10 -7.52 -1.31
N PHE A 468 14.17 -6.85 -0.15
CA PHE A 468 15.28 -5.97 0.18
C PHE A 468 15.91 -6.33 1.51
N VAL A 469 17.21 -6.07 1.60
CA VAL A 469 17.92 -5.93 2.87
C VAL A 469 18.73 -4.65 2.82
N MET A 470 18.63 -3.85 3.88
CA MET A 470 19.37 -2.60 3.96
C MET A 470 20.72 -2.83 4.64
N VAL A 471 21.82 -2.58 3.92
CA VAL A 471 23.18 -2.94 4.34
C VAL A 471 23.99 -1.70 4.69
N ASP A 472 24.57 -1.65 5.88
CA ASP A 472 25.44 -0.55 6.33
C ASP A 472 26.90 -0.85 5.96
N PHE A 473 27.27 -0.48 4.74
CA PHE A 473 28.68 -0.47 4.32
C PHE A 473 29.49 0.67 4.93
N GLY A 474 28.85 1.62 5.63
CA GLY A 474 29.50 2.75 6.25
C GLY A 474 30.58 2.35 7.23
N ARG A 475 30.26 1.36 8.07
CA ARG A 475 31.16 0.82 9.08
C ARG A 475 32.30 -0.04 8.51
N VAL A 476 32.17 -0.51 7.28
CA VAL A 476 33.15 -1.40 6.61
C VAL A 476 34.06 -0.61 5.66
N VAL A 477 33.52 0.39 4.96
CA VAL A 477 34.20 1.12 3.88
C VAL A 477 34.84 2.43 4.36
N PHE A 478 34.35 3.04 5.44
CA PHE A 478 34.75 4.39 5.86
C PHE A 478 35.51 4.38 7.20
N THR A 479 36.64 3.67 7.23
CA THR A 479 37.66 3.92 8.26
C THR A 479 38.46 5.18 7.91
N ARG A 480 39.05 5.84 8.92
CA ARG A 480 39.75 7.14 8.79
C ARG A 480 40.90 7.12 7.77
N GLU A 481 41.43 5.94 7.42
CA GLU A 481 42.50 5.75 6.43
C GLU A 481 41.99 5.47 4.99
N GLY A 482 40.73 5.08 4.80
CA GLY A 482 40.18 4.62 3.50
C GLY A 482 39.68 5.72 2.55
N LEU A 483 39.47 6.95 3.03
CA LEU A 483 38.74 8.01 2.31
C LEU A 483 39.28 8.37 0.90
N LYS A 484 40.57 8.14 0.60
CA LYS A 484 41.16 8.42 -0.73
C LYS A 484 40.93 7.30 -1.76
N GLY A 485 40.70 6.05 -1.36
CA GLY A 485 40.43 4.92 -2.26
C GLY A 485 38.95 4.79 -2.68
N ASN A 486 38.06 5.52 -2.02
CA ASN A 486 36.65 5.16 -1.90
C ASN A 486 35.73 5.60 -3.04
N ARG A 487 36.07 6.60 -3.86
CA ARG A 487 35.25 6.92 -5.05
C ARG A 487 35.28 5.81 -6.10
N LYS A 488 36.44 5.13 -6.22
CA LYS A 488 36.63 4.05 -7.17
C LYS A 488 35.91 2.77 -6.71
N LEU A 489 35.88 2.49 -5.40
CA LEU A 489 35.17 1.36 -4.82
C LEU A 489 33.65 1.54 -4.85
N ALA A 490 33.12 2.73 -4.52
CA ALA A 490 31.69 3.02 -4.64
C ALA A 490 31.20 2.89 -6.10
N GLY A 491 32.00 3.37 -7.06
CA GLY A 491 31.73 3.18 -8.49
C GLY A 491 31.89 1.73 -8.97
N ALA A 492 32.86 0.99 -8.45
CA ALA A 492 33.12 -0.41 -8.84
C ALA A 492 32.15 -1.42 -8.22
N LEU A 493 31.63 -1.15 -7.03
CA LEU A 493 30.58 -1.94 -6.38
C LEU A 493 29.20 -1.70 -7.00
N GLY A 494 29.08 -0.79 -7.98
CA GLY A 494 27.80 -0.43 -8.57
C GLY A 494 26.81 0.06 -7.51
N VAL A 495 27.32 0.75 -6.47
CA VAL A 495 26.49 1.38 -5.42
C VAL A 495 25.84 2.62 -6.02
N ASP A 496 25.04 2.41 -7.06
CA ASP A 496 23.91 3.29 -7.31
C ASP A 496 22.96 2.96 -6.17
N ALA A 497 22.92 3.82 -5.15
CA ALA A 497 21.90 3.73 -4.12
C ALA A 497 20.57 3.84 -4.85
N TYR A 498 19.94 2.70 -5.16
CA TYR A 498 18.66 2.62 -5.87
C TYR A 498 17.75 3.67 -5.26
N GLY A 499 17.48 4.75 -6.00
CA GLY A 499 16.95 6.00 -5.47
C GLY A 499 16.25 5.88 -4.12
N LEU A 500 17.01 6.11 -3.04
CA LEU A 500 16.48 6.21 -1.69
C LEU A 500 16.72 7.63 -1.20
N VAL A 501 15.66 8.26 -0.70
CA VAL A 501 15.79 9.53 0.00
C VAL A 501 16.16 9.23 1.45
N GLY A 502 17.41 9.49 1.81
CA GLY A 502 17.90 9.38 3.19
C GLY A 502 17.67 10.67 3.98
N GLY A 503 17.39 10.52 5.27
CA GLY A 503 17.15 11.66 6.16
C GLY A 503 18.38 12.54 6.40
N LYS A 504 18.14 13.81 6.72
CA LYS A 504 19.19 14.76 7.13
C LYS A 504 19.42 14.62 8.63
N GLU A 505 20.45 13.88 9.04
CA GLU A 505 21.02 14.11 10.37
C GLU A 505 21.62 15.52 10.39
N LYS A 506 20.87 16.51 10.91
CA LYS A 506 21.44 17.79 11.30
C LYS A 506 22.38 17.51 12.47
N GLY A 507 23.69 17.57 12.22
CA GLY A 507 24.64 17.81 13.29
C GLY A 507 24.23 19.07 14.04
N SER A 508 24.19 19.00 15.36
CA SER A 508 23.98 20.16 16.24
C SER A 508 25.04 21.21 15.94
N ASP A 509 24.63 22.33 15.34
CA ASP A 509 25.47 23.52 15.21
C ASP A 509 24.80 24.64 16.01
N ASP A 510 24.83 24.48 17.33
CA ASP A 510 24.61 25.55 18.30
C ASP A 510 25.92 25.71 19.08
N GLY A 511 26.82 26.51 18.51
CA GLY A 511 28.08 26.90 19.12
C GLY A 511 28.50 28.25 18.57
N LYS A 512 28.21 29.32 19.31
CA LYS A 512 28.74 30.66 19.07
C LYS A 512 30.27 30.60 19.09
N ASP A 513 30.92 30.76 17.93
CA ASP A 513 32.37 30.95 17.85
C ASP A 513 32.72 32.44 17.97
N HIS A 514 33.13 32.83 19.18
CA HIS A 514 34.02 33.97 19.37
C HIS A 514 35.47 33.50 19.23
N GLY A 515 36.16 34.01 18.21
CA GLY A 515 37.60 34.30 18.18
C GLY A 515 38.60 33.17 18.46
N GLY A 516 39.44 32.84 17.47
CA GLY A 516 40.78 32.30 17.72
C GLY A 516 41.25 31.19 16.79
N ASP A 517 42.21 31.55 15.94
CA ASP A 517 43.32 30.73 15.43
C ASP A 517 43.05 29.43 14.63
N GLY A 518 43.21 29.54 13.31
CA GLY A 518 44.28 28.80 12.63
C GLY A 518 44.30 27.27 12.59
N SER A 519 43.17 26.55 12.60
CA SER A 519 43.16 25.15 12.13
C SER A 519 41.82 24.74 11.52
N LYS A 520 41.64 25.00 10.21
CA LYS A 520 40.49 24.49 9.45
C LYS A 520 40.63 22.98 9.22
N VAL A 521 40.26 22.17 10.21
CA VAL A 521 39.89 20.77 9.97
C VAL A 521 38.50 20.77 9.31
N ARG A 522 38.47 20.84 7.98
CA ARG A 522 37.25 20.51 7.21
C ARG A 522 36.93 19.03 7.48
N ARG A 523 35.94 18.75 8.33
CA ARG A 523 35.36 17.41 8.42
C ARG A 523 34.76 17.06 7.05
N PRO A 524 35.05 15.89 6.46
CA PRO A 524 34.41 15.50 5.21
C PRO A 524 32.92 15.28 5.46
N LEU A 525 32.06 16.03 4.76
CA LEU A 525 30.63 15.71 4.59
C LEU A 525 30.49 14.45 3.76
N PHE A 526 30.65 13.27 4.35
CA PHE A 526 30.17 12.02 3.76
C PHE A 526 29.83 11.09 4.93
N ASN A 527 28.58 11.16 5.39
CA ASN A 527 28.00 10.13 6.24
C ASN A 527 27.60 8.98 5.30
N PRO A 528 28.27 7.83 5.33
CA PRO A 528 27.96 6.75 4.40
C PRO A 528 26.58 6.18 4.67
N ARG A 529 25.69 6.32 3.70
CA ARG A 529 24.30 5.87 3.82
C ARG A 529 24.23 4.34 3.70
N PRO A 530 23.30 3.68 4.40
CA PRO A 530 22.96 2.30 4.13
C PRO A 530 22.59 2.12 2.65
N VAL A 531 23.05 1.02 2.05
CA VAL A 531 22.82 0.66 0.65
C VAL A 531 21.69 -0.36 0.59
N LEU A 532 20.77 -0.18 -0.35
CA LEU A 532 19.72 -1.15 -0.64
C LEU A 532 20.28 -2.31 -1.45
N TYR A 533 20.15 -3.54 -0.94
CA TYR A 533 20.40 -4.75 -1.73
C TYR A 533 19.08 -5.42 -2.09
N ASP A 534 18.77 -5.48 -3.39
CA ASP A 534 17.61 -6.19 -3.93
C ASP A 534 18.00 -7.64 -4.29
N PHE A 535 17.31 -8.61 -3.72
CA PHE A 535 17.54 -10.04 -3.95
C PHE A 535 16.48 -10.72 -4.84
N SER A 536 15.61 -9.94 -5.52
CA SER A 536 14.53 -10.44 -6.38
C SER A 536 14.96 -11.38 -7.53
N PHE A 537 16.25 -11.40 -7.89
CA PHE A 537 16.77 -12.08 -9.09
C PHE A 537 17.74 -13.25 -8.82
N LYS A 538 17.92 -13.67 -7.56
CA LYS A 538 18.84 -14.77 -7.21
C LYS A 538 18.14 -16.11 -7.02
#